data_AF-A0A532CE38-F1
#
_entry.id   AF-A0A532CE38-F1
#
_cell.length_a   1.000
_cell.length_b   1.000
_cell.length_c   1.000
_cell.angle_alpha   90.00
_cell.angle_beta   90.00
_cell.angle_gamma   90.00
#
_symmetry.space_group_name_H-M   'P 1'
#
loop_
_entity.id
_entity.type
_entity.pdbx_description
1 polymer ?
#
loop_
_entity_poly.entity_id
_entity_poly.type
_entity_poly.pdbx_seq_one_letter_code
_entity_poly.pdbx_strand_id
1 'polypeptide(L)'
;MAGGESGKGLYDHLYRRFFEQRDSHDGYSFQEAPGGSAPTTTVSFSQKLRWWIWNRGQRKKKILAERDRLQREILQIKNTGRSK
;
A
#
# COMPACT_ATOMS: atom_id res chain seq x y z
N MET A 1 -1.78 26.69 20.49
CA MET A 1 -1.42 27.70 19.47
C MET A 1 -0.21 28.45 19.97
N ALA A 2 1.00 28.03 19.60
CA ALA A 2 2.20 28.81 19.84
C ALA A 2 2.43 29.67 18.60
N GLY A 3 2.23 30.98 18.74
CA GLY A 3 2.43 31.95 17.67
C GLY A 3 3.89 31.93 17.22
N GLY A 4 4.12 31.54 15.97
CA GLY A 4 5.42 31.65 15.35
C GLY A 4 5.76 33.12 15.16
N GLU A 5 6.76 33.61 15.89
CA GLU A 5 7.41 34.89 15.61
C GLU A 5 7.91 34.84 14.16
N SER A 6 7.31 35.68 13.31
CA SER A 6 7.59 35.82 11.89
C SER A 6 9.05 36.24 11.67
N GLY A 7 9.93 35.26 11.49
CA GLY A 7 11.36 35.48 11.26
C GLY A 7 12.29 34.47 11.92
N LYS A 8 11.79 33.61 12.82
CA LYS A 8 12.57 32.52 13.39
C LYS A 8 12.24 31.22 12.67
N GLY A 9 13.28 30.59 12.11
CA GLY A 9 13.18 29.30 11.47
C GLY A 9 12.54 28.28 12.42
N LEU A 10 11.81 27.31 11.86
CA LEU A 10 11.11 26.26 12.62
C LEU A 10 12.00 25.57 13.67
N TYR A 11 13.32 25.58 13.46
CA TYR A 11 14.32 24.93 14.31
C TYR A 11 15.23 25.89 15.09
N ASP A 12 15.07 27.21 14.97
CA ASP A 12 15.99 28.20 15.58
C ASP A 12 16.07 28.08 17.11
N HIS A 13 14.96 27.73 17.74
CA HIS A 13 14.88 27.54 19.18
C HIS A 13 15.65 26.29 19.65
N LEU A 14 15.77 25.27 18.80
CA LEU A 14 16.57 24.07 19.08
C LEU A 14 18.06 24.40 19.01
N TYR A 15 18.48 25.10 17.94
CA TYR A 15 19.88 25.51 17.79
C TYR A 15 20.32 26.48 18.88
N ARG A 16 19.47 27.45 19.24
CA ARG A 16 19.75 28.38 20.33
C ARG A 16 20.03 27.67 21.65
N ARG A 17 19.17 26.72 22.04
CA ARG A 17 19.34 25.93 23.26
C ARG A 17 20.61 25.10 23.23
N PHE A 18 20.96 24.53 22.07
CA PHE A 18 22.20 23.80 21.90
C PHE A 18 23.43 24.70 22.12
N PHE A 19 23.45 25.89 21.52
CA PHE A 19 24.58 26.82 21.70
C PHE A 19 24.72 27.34 23.13
N GLU A 20 23.61 27.55 23.85
CA GLU A 20 23.61 27.91 25.27
C GLU A 20 24.22 26.82 26.17
N GLN A 21 24.13 25.55 25.76
CA GLN A 21 24.60 24.40 26.54
C GLN A 21 25.80 23.69 25.92
N ARG A 22 26.45 24.31 24.93
CA ARG A 22 27.52 23.71 24.12
C ARG A 22 28.72 23.22 24.97
N ASP A 23 29.02 23.94 26.05
CA ASP A 23 30.17 23.66 26.91
C ASP A 23 29.86 22.54 27.93
N SER A 24 28.59 22.12 28.03
CA SER A 24 28.09 21.07 28.93
C SER A 24 27.76 19.76 28.21
N HIS A 25 27.81 19.74 26.87
CA HIS A 25 27.45 18.57 26.09
C HIS A 25 28.68 17.97 25.44
N ASP A 26 29.07 16.79 25.90
CA ASP A 26 29.99 15.95 25.16
C ASP A 26 29.30 15.49 23.86
N GLY A 27 30.05 15.50 22.74
CA GLY A 27 29.51 15.15 21.43
C GLY A 27 28.89 13.75 21.40
N TYR A 28 28.11 13.45 20.36
CA TYR A 28 27.46 12.15 20.21
C TYR A 28 28.49 11.01 20.19
N SER A 29 28.55 10.22 21.27
CA SER A 29 29.40 9.04 21.35
C SER A 29 28.74 7.90 20.56
N PHE A 30 29.33 7.54 19.42
CA PHE A 30 28.88 6.39 18.63
C PHE A 30 28.93 5.06 19.38
N GLN A 31 29.71 5.00 20.47
CA GLN A 31 29.81 3.83 21.35
C GLN A 31 28.64 3.75 22.35
N GLU A 32 27.99 4.88 22.66
CA GLU A 32 26.78 4.95 23.51
C GLU A 32 25.51 5.14 22.69
N ALA A 33 25.56 4.90 21.38
CA ALA A 33 24.37 4.89 20.56
C ALA A 33 23.36 3.92 21.18
N PRO A 34 22.07 4.31 21.38
CA PRO A 34 21.08 3.40 21.91
C PRO A 34 21.01 2.19 20.98
N GLY A 35 21.61 1.08 21.42
CA GLY A 35 21.72 -0.16 20.69
C GLY A 35 20.36 -0.83 20.62
N GLY A 36 19.48 -0.29 19.78
CA GLY A 36 18.15 -0.81 19.53
C GLY A 36 18.05 -1.20 18.07
N SER A 37 18.09 -2.50 17.79
CA SER A 37 17.59 -3.02 16.51
C SER A 37 16.08 -2.77 16.50
N ALA A 38 15.64 -1.63 15.97
CA ALA A 38 14.22 -1.39 15.76
C ALA A 38 13.72 -2.45 14.77
N PRO A 39 12.76 -3.32 15.16
CA PRO A 39 12.24 -4.31 14.24
C PRO A 39 11.62 -3.60 13.05
N THR A 40 11.99 -4.00 11.83
CA THR A 40 11.42 -3.44 10.61
C THR A 40 9.91 -3.64 10.64
N THR A 41 9.15 -2.56 10.51
CA THR A 41 7.68 -2.60 10.54
C THR A 41 7.18 -3.53 9.44
N THR A 42 6.77 -4.73 9.83
CA THR A 42 6.23 -5.72 8.90
C THR A 42 4.78 -5.35 8.62
N VAL A 43 4.48 -4.94 7.39
CA VAL A 43 3.13 -4.56 6.99
C VAL A 43 2.21 -5.78 7.09
N SER A 44 1.34 -5.82 8.10
CA SER A 44 0.31 -6.85 8.25
C SER A 44 -0.86 -6.52 7.34
N PHE A 45 -0.96 -7.18 6.18
CA PHE A 45 -2.15 -7.09 5.35
C PHE A 45 -3.31 -7.85 6.04
N SER A 46 -4.45 -7.17 6.26
CA SER A 46 -5.66 -7.79 6.84
C SER A 46 -6.19 -8.96 6.00
N GLN A 47 -5.94 -8.93 4.69
CA GLN A 47 -6.25 -10.01 3.76
C GLN A 47 -5.04 -10.31 2.88
N LYS A 48 -4.60 -11.57 2.87
CA LYS A 48 -3.58 -12.05 1.94
C LYS A 48 -4.13 -11.96 0.52
N LEU A 49 -3.46 -11.20 -0.36
CA LEU A 49 -3.74 -11.22 -1.80
C LEU A 49 -3.54 -12.65 -2.32
N ARG A 50 -4.64 -13.29 -2.73
CA ARG A 50 -4.61 -14.63 -3.30
C ARG A 50 -4.40 -14.51 -4.81
N TRP A 51 -3.40 -15.22 -5.35
CA TRP A 51 -2.98 -15.12 -6.76
C TRP A 51 -4.12 -15.38 -7.76
N TRP A 52 -5.12 -16.18 -7.38
CA TRP A 52 -6.33 -16.42 -8.17
C TRP A 52 -7.41 -15.34 -8.05
N ILE A 53 -7.15 -14.20 -7.40
CA ILE A 53 -8.05 -13.04 -7.46
C ILE A 53 -7.65 -12.14 -8.63
N TRP A 54 -6.37 -12.16 -9.00
CA TRP A 54 -5.76 -11.26 -9.99
C TRP A 54 -6.51 -11.22 -11.34
N ASN A 55 -6.91 -12.38 -11.86
CA ASN A 55 -7.59 -12.51 -13.15
C ASN A 55 -9.07 -12.93 -13.01
N ARG A 56 -9.71 -12.73 -11.84
CA ARG A 56 -11.10 -13.17 -11.58
C ARG A 56 -12.09 -12.55 -12.57
N GLY A 57 -11.95 -11.25 -12.85
CA GLY A 57 -12.83 -10.52 -13.77
C GLY A 57 -12.72 -11.05 -15.21
N GLN A 58 -11.50 -11.29 -15.69
CA GLN A 58 -11.26 -11.83 -17.03
C GLN A 58 -11.79 -13.27 -17.17
N ARG A 59 -11.58 -14.12 -16.16
CA ARG A 59 -12.14 -15.49 -16.16
C ARG A 59 -13.66 -15.49 -16.18
N LYS A 60 -14.32 -14.63 -15.41
CA LYS A 60 -15.79 -14.48 -15.44
C LYS A 60 -16.29 -14.11 -16.84
N LYS A 61 -15.64 -13.16 -17.52
CA LYS A 61 -15.98 -12.76 -18.89
C LYS A 61 -15.86 -13.94 -19.87
N LYS A 62 -14.78 -14.70 -19.80
CA LYS A 62 -14.56 -15.87 -20.68
C LYS A 62 -15.65 -16.94 -20.49
N ILE A 63 -16.00 -17.25 -19.24
CA ILE A 63 -17.04 -18.23 -18.92
C ILE A 63 -18.40 -17.79 -19.48
N LEU A 64 -18.76 -16.51 -19.32
CA LEU A 64 -20.01 -15.98 -19.87
C LEU A 64 -20.04 -16.03 -21.40
N ALA A 65 -18.93 -15.68 -22.06
CA ALA A 65 -18.83 -15.74 -23.52
C ALA A 65 -19.00 -17.18 -24.05
N GLU A 66 -18.37 -18.17 -23.41
CA GLU A 66 -18.54 -19.58 -23.78
C GLU A 66 -19.96 -20.08 -23.51
N ARG A 67 -20.58 -19.68 -22.39
CA ARG A 67 -21.99 -19.98 -22.12
C ARG A 67 -22.89 -19.47 -23.24
N ASP A 68 -22.72 -18.21 -23.63
CA ASP A 68 -23.56 -17.57 -24.64
C ASP A 68 -23.32 -18.16 -26.04
N ARG A 69 -22.11 -18.66 -26.33
CA ARG A 69 -21.80 -19.42 -27.54
C ARG A 69 -22.57 -20.74 -27.56
N LEU A 70 -22.46 -21.54 -26.49
CA LEU A 70 -23.14 -22.84 -26.39
C LEU A 70 -24.67 -22.69 -26.45
N GLN A 71 -25.23 -21.65 -25.81
CA GLN A 71 -26.66 -21.38 -25.87
C GLN A 71 -27.14 -21.09 -27.30
N ARG A 72 -26.36 -20.33 -28.09
CA ARG A 72 -26.69 -20.07 -29.49
C ARG A 72 -26.65 -21.35 -30.34
N GLU A 73 -25.66 -22.20 -30.11
CA GLU A 73 -25.52 -23.48 -30.81
C GLU A 73 -26.71 -24.41 -30.54
N ILE A 74 -27.14 -24.53 -29.28
CA ILE A 74 -28.33 -25.31 -28.90
C ILE A 74 -29.58 -24.78 -29.63
N LEU A 75 -29.76 -23.45 -29.67
CA LEU A 75 -30.90 -22.84 -30.35
C LEU A 75 -30.87 -23.07 -31.87
N GLN A 76 -29.69 -22.99 -32.49
CA GLN A 76 -29.53 -23.29 -33.92
C GLN A 76 -29.91 -24.73 -34.22
N ILE A 77 -29.37 -25.69 -33.48
CA ILE A 77 -29.68 -27.12 -33.66
C ILE A 77 -31.19 -27.37 -33.51
N LYS A 78 -31.81 -26.78 -32.48
CA LYS A 78 -33.25 -26.89 -32.24
C LYS A 78 -34.09 -26.33 -33.40
N ASN A 79 -33.68 -25.18 -33.97
CA ASN A 79 -34.40 -24.55 -35.06
C ASN A 79 -34.22 -25.31 -36.38
N THR A 80 -33.02 -25.84 -36.66
CA THR A 80 -32.77 -26.68 -37.84
C THR A 80 -33.55 -27.99 -37.77
N GLY A 81 -33.66 -28.62 -36.60
CA GLY A 81 -34.45 -29.84 -36.42
C GLY A 81 -35.96 -29.64 -36.51
N ARG A 82 -36.46 -28.40 -36.40
CA ARG A 82 -37.88 -28.05 -36.47
C ARG A 82 -38.35 -27.63 -37.88
N SER A 83 -37.39 -27.39 -38.79
CA SER A 83 -37.65 -26.98 -40.18
C SER A 83 -37.67 -28.16 -41.17
N LYS A 84 -37.49 -29.39 -40.69
CA LYS A 84 -37.74 -30.64 -41.42
C LYS A 84 -39.05 -31.23 -40.95
#